data_AF-A0A257RI69-F1
#
_entry.id   AF-A0A257RI69-F1
#
_cell.length_a   1.000
_cell.length_b   1.000
_cell.length_c   1.000
_cell.angle_alpha   90.00
_cell.angle_beta   90.00
_cell.angle_gamma   90.00
#
_symmetry.space_group_name_H-M   'P 1'
#
loop_
_entity.id
_entity.type
_entity.pdbx_description
1 polymer ?
#
loop_
_entity_poly.entity_id
_entity_poly.type
_entity_poly.pdbx_seq_one_letter_code
_entity_poly.pdbx_strand_id
1 'polypeptide(L)'
;MAADGSLHKSPAGGEGTGKNPTDRAKLGWKWSILTDAKGIPIGWTIEGANRNDSILLEPTLEDAKTRGWLAQVRTIWLDRGYDSDVTRERLAALGITDAVIAQKRKRGASGPAPRQPMGLRWPVERSNSWLSNYGQMRRNTDRKAEHRLAQFALTVVFLLTAKLIDYRKRWMPAVSPIR
;
A
#
# COMPACT_ATOMS: atom_id res chain seq x y z
N MET A 1 11.27 0.12 3.07
CA MET A 1 9.89 0.60 2.84
C MET A 1 9.12 -0.48 2.11
N ALA A 2 7.81 -0.53 2.21
CA ALA A 2 7.01 -1.58 1.57
C ALA A 2 5.78 -0.98 0.88
N ALA A 3 5.43 -1.53 -0.29
CA ALA A 3 4.24 -1.14 -1.02
C ALA A 3 3.29 -2.32 -1.20
N ASP A 4 2.00 -2.04 -1.06
CA ASP A 4 0.95 -3.04 -1.18
C ASP A 4 -0.37 -2.39 -1.63
N GLY A 5 -1.20 -3.18 -2.30
CA GLY A 5 -2.50 -2.78 -2.81
C GLY A 5 -3.64 -3.30 -1.95
N SER A 6 -4.80 -2.64 -2.00
CA SER A 6 -6.02 -3.19 -1.42
C SER A 6 -7.24 -2.87 -2.26
N LEU A 7 -8.22 -3.78 -2.24
CA LEU A 7 -9.39 -3.79 -3.13
C LEU A 7 -10.68 -3.76 -2.32
N HIS A 8 -11.54 -2.79 -2.60
CA HIS A 8 -12.71 -2.46 -1.79
C HIS A 8 -13.95 -2.18 -2.63
N LYS A 9 -15.11 -2.16 -1.96
CA LYS A 9 -16.40 -1.96 -2.62
C LYS A 9 -16.66 -0.49 -2.83
N SER A 10 -17.24 -0.14 -3.98
CA SER A 10 -17.69 1.21 -4.29
C SER A 10 -19.12 1.18 -4.83
N PRO A 11 -20.13 0.92 -3.96
CA PRO A 11 -21.52 0.74 -4.39
C PRO A 11 -22.12 1.94 -5.12
N ALA A 12 -21.63 3.15 -4.86
CA ALA A 12 -22.11 4.37 -5.53
C ALA A 12 -21.44 4.63 -6.89
N GLY A 13 -20.45 3.81 -7.29
CA GLY A 13 -19.68 4.00 -8.53
C GLY A 13 -18.97 5.35 -8.60
N GLY A 14 -18.83 5.88 -9.82
CA GLY A 14 -18.17 7.16 -10.09
C GLY A 14 -16.74 7.02 -10.60
N GLU A 15 -16.02 8.15 -10.65
CA GLU A 15 -14.63 8.21 -11.13
C GLU A 15 -13.72 7.27 -10.34
N GLY A 16 -12.68 6.70 -10.93
CA GLY A 16 -11.76 5.81 -10.20
C GLY A 16 -12.42 4.54 -9.64
N THR A 17 -13.55 4.11 -10.22
CA THR A 17 -14.19 2.83 -9.93
C THR A 17 -14.23 1.95 -11.16
N GLY A 18 -14.28 0.63 -10.94
CA GLY A 18 -14.27 -0.35 -12.02
C GLY A 18 -14.98 -1.63 -11.64
N LYS A 19 -15.32 -2.45 -12.64
CA LYS A 19 -15.87 -3.79 -12.43
C LYS A 19 -14.81 -4.67 -11.77
N ASN A 20 -15.15 -5.27 -10.64
CA ASN A 20 -14.25 -6.19 -9.96
C ASN A 20 -14.28 -7.58 -10.63
N PRO A 21 -13.15 -8.06 -11.21
CA PRO A 21 -13.10 -9.38 -11.84
C PRO A 21 -13.33 -10.53 -10.84
N THR A 22 -13.07 -10.32 -9.55
CA THR A 22 -13.19 -11.37 -8.51
C THR A 22 -14.52 -11.31 -7.72
N ASP A 23 -15.34 -10.27 -7.90
CA ASP A 23 -16.63 -10.11 -7.21
C ASP A 23 -17.77 -9.90 -8.22
N ARG A 24 -17.91 -10.83 -9.17
CA ARG A 24 -19.01 -10.87 -10.15
C ARG A 24 -19.27 -9.52 -10.85
N ALA A 25 -18.19 -8.81 -11.22
CA ALA A 25 -18.24 -7.50 -11.86
C ALA A 25 -18.93 -6.40 -11.04
N LYS A 26 -19.11 -6.57 -9.71
CA LYS A 26 -19.56 -5.48 -8.83
C LYS A 26 -18.58 -4.32 -8.87
N LEU A 27 -19.10 -3.11 -8.67
CA LEU A 27 -18.28 -1.90 -8.64
C LEU A 27 -17.39 -1.90 -7.41
N GLY A 28 -16.11 -1.68 -7.67
CA GLY A 28 -15.08 -1.57 -6.66
C GLY A 28 -14.05 -0.53 -7.05
N TRP A 29 -13.22 -0.22 -6.08
CA TRP A 29 -12.08 0.65 -6.21
C TRP A 29 -10.93 0.01 -5.45
N LYS A 30 -9.73 0.42 -5.77
CA LYS A 30 -8.51 -0.04 -5.15
C LYS A 30 -7.62 1.14 -4.81
N TRP A 31 -6.71 0.90 -3.90
CA TRP A 31 -5.61 1.79 -3.64
C TRP A 31 -4.30 1.02 -3.62
N SER A 32 -3.21 1.74 -3.81
CA SER A 32 -1.85 1.27 -3.50
C SER A 32 -1.22 2.27 -2.55
N ILE A 33 -0.55 1.76 -1.52
CA ILE A 33 0.16 2.57 -0.53
C ILE A 33 1.63 2.17 -0.47
N LEU A 34 2.50 3.17 -0.29
CA LEU A 34 3.88 3.00 0.16
C LEU A 34 3.97 3.39 1.62
N THR A 35 4.60 2.54 2.43
CA THR A 35 4.80 2.80 3.86
C THR A 35 6.27 2.73 4.29
N ASP A 36 6.59 3.49 5.34
CA ASP A 36 7.86 3.36 6.05
C ASP A 36 7.95 2.06 6.88
N ALA A 37 9.08 1.83 7.54
CA ALA A 37 9.28 0.64 8.39
C ALA A 37 8.33 0.58 9.61
N LYS A 38 7.67 1.69 9.97
CA LYS A 38 6.70 1.78 11.07
C LYS A 38 5.25 1.68 10.58
N GLY A 39 5.04 1.52 9.27
CA GLY A 39 3.72 1.47 8.65
C GLY A 39 3.08 2.85 8.46
N ILE A 40 3.85 3.93 8.45
CA ILE A 40 3.33 5.27 8.12
C ILE A 40 3.18 5.36 6.60
N PRO A 41 1.97 5.62 6.06
CA PRO A 41 1.80 5.88 4.64
C PRO A 41 2.52 7.16 4.22
N ILE A 42 3.40 7.06 3.23
CA ILE A 42 4.24 8.15 2.71
C ILE A 42 3.98 8.45 1.22
N GLY A 43 3.21 7.59 0.54
CA GLY A 43 2.67 7.84 -0.78
C GLY A 43 1.50 6.89 -1.06
N TRP A 44 0.54 7.33 -1.86
CA TRP A 44 -0.63 6.53 -2.22
C TRP A 44 -1.28 6.95 -3.54
N THR A 45 -1.96 6.01 -4.18
CA THR A 45 -2.77 6.24 -5.38
C THR A 45 -4.03 5.40 -5.36
N ILE A 46 -5.02 5.77 -6.18
CA ILE A 46 -6.31 5.10 -6.29
C ILE A 46 -6.64 4.77 -7.74
N GLU A 47 -7.37 3.67 -7.97
CA GLU A 47 -7.96 3.36 -9.28
C GLU A 47 -9.18 2.43 -9.12
N GLY A 48 -9.85 2.12 -10.22
CA GLY A 48 -10.92 1.15 -10.30
C GLY A 48 -10.44 -0.29 -10.09
N ALA A 49 -11.36 -1.13 -9.61
CA ALA A 49 -11.09 -2.53 -9.28
C ALA A 49 -10.54 -3.37 -10.44
N ASN A 50 -10.80 -2.98 -11.68
CA ASN A 50 -10.38 -3.68 -12.90
C ASN A 50 -8.91 -3.49 -13.26
N ARG A 51 -8.19 -2.54 -12.64
CA ARG A 51 -6.76 -2.35 -12.90
C ARG A 51 -5.90 -3.39 -12.21
N ASN A 52 -4.67 -3.60 -12.68
CA ASN A 52 -3.72 -4.48 -12.00
C ASN A 52 -2.89 -3.67 -10.99
N ASP A 53 -2.60 -4.24 -9.83
CA ASP A 53 -1.88 -3.53 -8.76
C ASP A 53 -0.43 -3.16 -9.14
N SER A 54 0.22 -3.96 -10.00
CA SER A 54 1.56 -3.64 -10.53
C SER A 54 1.61 -2.32 -11.31
N ILE A 55 0.50 -1.94 -11.95
CA ILE A 55 0.38 -0.68 -12.68
C ILE A 55 0.32 0.50 -11.70
N LEU A 56 -0.27 0.29 -10.51
CA LEU A 56 -0.41 1.33 -9.49
C LEU A 56 0.89 1.60 -8.73
N LEU A 57 1.90 0.74 -8.82
CA LEU A 57 3.16 0.93 -8.08
C LEU A 57 3.86 2.22 -8.48
N GLU A 58 3.99 2.47 -9.78
CA GLU A 58 4.65 3.67 -10.33
C GLU A 58 3.97 4.97 -9.87
N PRO A 59 2.65 5.17 -10.03
CA PRO A 59 2.00 6.38 -9.53
C PRO A 59 2.07 6.51 -8.00
N THR A 60 2.08 5.41 -7.24
CA THR A 60 2.30 5.46 -5.79
C THR A 60 3.69 5.98 -5.43
N LEU A 61 4.72 5.57 -6.18
CA LEU A 61 6.10 6.03 -5.97
C LEU A 61 6.29 7.47 -6.44
N GLU A 62 5.63 7.89 -7.50
CA GLU A 62 5.60 9.30 -7.92
C GLU A 62 4.89 10.19 -6.89
N ASP A 63 3.78 9.75 -6.29
CA ASP A 63 3.17 10.49 -5.16
C ASP A 63 4.10 10.55 -3.93
N ALA A 64 4.85 9.49 -3.64
CA ALA A 64 5.89 9.55 -2.60
C ALA A 64 7.02 10.53 -2.94
N LYS A 65 7.39 10.64 -4.22
CA LYS A 65 8.41 11.57 -4.72
C LYS A 65 7.96 13.02 -4.62
N THR A 66 6.73 13.35 -5.00
CA THR A 66 6.19 14.72 -4.87
C THR A 66 6.13 15.16 -3.41
N ARG A 67 5.98 14.22 -2.47
CA ARG A 67 6.04 14.44 -1.02
C ARG A 67 7.46 14.44 -0.44
N GLY A 68 8.51 14.23 -1.26
CA GLY A 68 9.91 14.27 -0.85
C GLY A 68 10.43 12.98 -0.17
N TRP A 69 9.73 11.86 -0.31
CA TRP A 69 10.11 10.59 0.36
C TRP A 69 10.89 9.61 -0.51
N LEU A 70 10.91 9.79 -1.83
CA LEU A 70 11.54 8.82 -2.75
C LEU A 70 13.03 8.61 -2.44
N ALA A 71 13.77 9.68 -2.13
CA ALA A 71 15.20 9.59 -1.77
C ALA A 71 15.46 8.81 -0.46
N GLN A 72 14.44 8.60 0.37
CA GLN A 72 14.54 7.82 1.60
C GLN A 72 14.25 6.33 1.37
N VAL A 73 13.77 5.95 0.18
CA VAL A 73 13.52 4.56 -0.21
C VAL A 73 14.87 3.89 -0.50
N ARG A 74 15.47 3.28 0.54
CA ARG A 74 16.69 2.47 0.36
C ARG A 74 16.39 1.11 -0.26
N THR A 75 15.49 0.38 0.38
CA THR A 75 15.04 -0.95 -0.06
C THR A 75 13.51 -0.95 -0.13
N ILE A 76 12.95 -1.38 -1.25
CA ILE A 76 11.51 -1.59 -1.41
C ILE A 76 11.13 -3.07 -1.30
N TRP A 77 10.15 -3.36 -0.46
CA TRP A 77 9.61 -4.71 -0.28
C TRP A 77 8.26 -4.81 -1.00
N LEU A 78 8.12 -5.80 -1.88
CA LEU A 78 6.94 -5.97 -2.72
C LEU A 78 6.39 -7.40 -2.67
N ASP A 79 5.09 -7.51 -2.92
CA ASP A 79 4.44 -8.80 -3.07
C ASP A 79 4.78 -9.53 -4.37
N ARG A 80 4.46 -10.82 -4.39
CA ARG A 80 4.63 -11.72 -5.53
C ARG A 80 3.87 -11.24 -6.76
N GLY A 81 2.76 -10.52 -6.57
CA GLY A 81 2.05 -9.86 -7.67
C GLY A 81 2.95 -8.94 -8.51
N TYR A 82 3.97 -8.34 -7.90
CA TYR A 82 4.89 -7.37 -8.52
C TYR A 82 6.11 -8.02 -9.18
N ASP A 83 6.24 -9.35 -9.16
CA ASP A 83 7.36 -10.04 -9.82
C ASP A 83 7.15 -10.04 -11.34
N SER A 84 7.63 -8.99 -11.99
CA SER A 84 7.70 -8.80 -13.44
C SER A 84 8.87 -7.90 -13.85
N ASP A 85 9.39 -8.08 -15.06
CA ASP A 85 10.51 -7.28 -15.59
C ASP A 85 10.11 -5.80 -15.73
N VAL A 86 8.88 -5.54 -16.20
CA VAL A 86 8.30 -4.19 -16.26
C VAL A 86 8.32 -3.48 -14.90
N THR A 87 8.07 -4.21 -13.80
CA THR A 87 8.13 -3.61 -12.46
C THR A 87 9.57 -3.24 -12.10
N ARG A 88 10.54 -4.10 -12.43
CA ARG A 88 11.96 -3.86 -12.16
C ARG A 88 12.50 -2.67 -12.97
N GLU A 89 12.12 -2.57 -14.24
CA GLU A 89 12.47 -1.43 -15.11
C GLU A 89 11.92 -0.10 -14.56
N ARG A 90 10.66 -0.08 -14.13
CA ARG A 90 10.05 1.11 -13.51
C ARG A 90 10.75 1.52 -12.22
N LEU A 91 11.11 0.57 -11.38
CA LEU A 91 11.86 0.84 -10.15
C LEU A 91 13.24 1.43 -10.46
N ALA A 92 13.95 0.86 -11.43
CA ALA A 92 15.25 1.36 -11.88
C ALA A 92 15.16 2.79 -12.47
N ALA A 93 14.12 3.08 -13.26
CA ALA A 93 13.86 4.41 -13.81
C ALA A 93 13.62 5.47 -12.72
N LEU A 94 13.09 5.06 -11.57
CA LEU A 94 12.89 5.90 -10.39
C LEU A 94 14.11 5.97 -9.46
N GLY A 95 15.23 5.34 -9.84
CA GLY A 95 16.45 5.29 -9.03
C GLY A 95 16.38 4.33 -7.84
N ILE A 96 15.37 3.45 -7.78
CA ILE A 96 15.24 2.43 -6.75
C ILE A 96 15.94 1.16 -7.23
N THR A 97 17.18 0.97 -6.79
CA THR A 97 18.03 -0.15 -7.23
C THR A 97 17.93 -1.40 -6.35
N ASP A 98 17.42 -1.27 -5.12
CA ASP A 98 17.28 -2.39 -4.18
C ASP A 98 15.80 -2.72 -3.94
N ALA A 99 15.34 -3.79 -4.60
CA ALA A 99 13.97 -4.26 -4.56
C ALA A 99 13.89 -5.73 -4.17
N VAL A 100 13.31 -6.00 -3.01
CA VAL A 100 13.03 -7.36 -2.52
C VAL A 100 11.62 -7.75 -2.92
N ILE A 101 11.51 -8.51 -4.00
CA ILE A 101 10.23 -8.98 -4.55
C ILE A 101 10.08 -10.47 -4.29
N ALA A 102 8.95 -10.84 -3.71
CA ALA A 102 8.57 -12.24 -3.54
C ALA A 102 8.50 -12.96 -4.90
N GLN A 103 9.27 -14.03 -5.09
CA GLN A 103 9.35 -14.66 -6.41
C GLN A 103 8.12 -15.49 -6.79
N LYS A 104 7.72 -15.42 -8.06
CA LYS A 104 6.75 -16.36 -8.65
C LYS A 104 7.42 -17.72 -8.84
N ARG A 105 6.75 -18.78 -8.38
CA ARG A 105 7.15 -20.15 -8.70
C ARG A 105 7.06 -20.37 -10.21
N LYS A 106 8.16 -20.77 -10.84
CA LYS A 106 8.15 -21.20 -12.25
C LYS A 106 7.18 -22.39 -12.41
N ARG A 107 6.35 -22.35 -13.45
CA ARG A 107 5.39 -23.42 -13.76
C ARG A 107 6.18 -24.71 -14.01
N GLY A 108 5.89 -25.78 -13.26
CA GLY A 108 6.60 -27.06 -13.34
C GLY A 108 7.78 -27.25 -12.40
N ALA A 109 8.14 -26.26 -11.56
CA ALA A 109 9.22 -26.43 -10.59
C ALA A 109 8.83 -27.41 -9.47
N SER A 110 9.46 -28.58 -9.41
CA SER A 110 9.42 -29.53 -8.29
C SER A 110 10.49 -29.12 -7.26
N GLY A 111 10.06 -28.81 -6.04
CA GLY A 111 10.95 -28.33 -4.97
C GLY A 111 10.20 -27.56 -3.89
N PRO A 112 10.76 -27.43 -2.66
CA PRO A 112 10.18 -26.59 -1.62
C PRO A 112 10.07 -25.15 -2.12
N ALA A 113 9.00 -24.44 -1.75
CA ALA A 113 8.90 -23.02 -2.06
C ALA A 113 10.12 -22.28 -1.46
N PRO A 114 10.73 -21.33 -2.19
CA PRO A 114 11.83 -20.55 -1.62
C PRO A 114 11.37 -19.91 -0.32
N ARG A 115 12.11 -20.17 0.78
CA ARG A 115 11.87 -19.52 2.07
C ARG A 115 12.01 -18.02 1.85
N GLN A 116 10.89 -17.33 1.90
CA GLN A 116 10.91 -15.88 1.82
C GLN A 116 11.34 -15.36 3.18
N PRO A 117 12.31 -14.44 3.26
CA PRO A 117 12.57 -13.76 4.51
C PRO A 117 11.26 -13.10 4.95
N MET A 118 10.91 -13.27 6.23
CA MET A 118 9.81 -12.58 6.89
C MET A 118 10.15 -11.08 6.88
N GLY A 119 9.93 -10.43 5.74
CA GLY A 119 10.45 -9.10 5.44
C GLY A 119 9.67 -7.99 6.13
N LEU A 120 10.10 -6.75 5.90
CA LEU A 120 9.42 -5.53 6.33
C LEU A 120 8.10 -5.27 5.57
N ARG A 121 7.37 -6.33 5.17
CA ARG A 121 6.08 -6.26 4.46
C ARG A 121 4.89 -6.18 5.40
N TRP A 122 4.96 -6.86 6.54
CA TRP A 122 3.89 -6.82 7.53
C TRP A 122 3.48 -5.40 8.00
N PRO A 123 4.34 -4.34 8.00
CA PRO A 123 3.89 -3.00 8.33
C PRO A 123 2.90 -2.43 7.31
N VAL A 124 3.12 -2.65 6.01
CA VAL A 124 2.19 -2.17 4.97
C VAL A 124 0.86 -2.92 5.03
N GLU A 125 0.91 -4.23 5.26
CA GLU A 125 -0.28 -5.08 5.42
C GLU A 125 -1.11 -4.65 6.63
N ARG A 126 -0.46 -4.33 7.76
CA ARG A 126 -1.13 -3.79 8.95
C ARG A 126 -1.80 -2.44 8.66
N SER A 127 -1.11 -1.55 7.93
CA SER A 127 -1.69 -0.25 7.57
C SER A 127 -2.87 -0.41 6.61
N ASN A 128 -2.79 -1.31 5.64
CA ASN A 128 -3.93 -1.69 4.79
C ASN A 128 -5.10 -2.22 5.62
N SER A 129 -4.84 -3.04 6.65
CA SER A 129 -5.90 -3.53 7.55
C SER A 129 -6.57 -2.38 8.32
N TRP A 130 -5.82 -1.41 8.83
CA TRP A 130 -6.37 -0.22 9.48
C TRP A 130 -7.23 0.62 8.53
N LEU A 131 -6.72 0.91 7.33
CA LEU A 131 -7.47 1.65 6.31
C LEU A 131 -8.75 0.88 5.92
N SER A 132 -8.66 -0.43 5.74
CA SER A 132 -9.81 -1.29 5.41
C SER A 132 -10.87 -1.35 6.52
N ASN A 133 -10.50 -1.07 7.76
CA ASN A 133 -11.43 -1.01 8.89
C ASN A 133 -12.05 0.38 9.07
N TYR A 134 -11.56 1.40 8.36
CA TYR A 134 -12.24 2.68 8.25
C TYR A 134 -13.45 2.52 7.30
N GLY A 135 -14.67 2.60 7.84
CA GLY A 135 -15.89 2.21 7.13
C GLY A 135 -16.04 2.80 5.73
N GLN A 136 -15.73 4.09 5.58
CA GLN A 136 -15.78 4.81 4.30
C GLN A 136 -14.73 4.32 3.29
N MET A 137 -13.62 3.75 3.74
CA MET A 137 -12.61 3.15 2.88
C MET A 137 -13.05 1.76 2.41
N ARG A 138 -13.60 0.94 3.31
CA ARG A 138 -14.05 -0.44 3.01
C ARG A 138 -15.20 -0.49 2.01
N ARG A 139 -16.16 0.42 2.17
CA ARG A 139 -17.36 0.56 1.35
C ARG A 139 -17.52 2.03 1.02
N ASN A 140 -16.82 2.46 -0.03
CA ASN A 140 -16.75 3.86 -0.39
C ASN A 140 -18.01 4.31 -1.14
N THR A 141 -18.57 5.41 -0.67
CA THR A 141 -19.79 6.02 -1.24
C THR A 141 -19.50 7.30 -2.03
N ASP A 142 -18.26 7.77 -2.02
CA ASP A 142 -17.83 8.91 -2.81
C ASP A 142 -17.93 8.58 -4.30
N ARG A 143 -18.22 9.60 -5.12
CA ARG A 143 -18.34 9.45 -6.59
C ARG A 143 -17.23 10.13 -7.37
N LYS A 144 -16.45 11.01 -6.73
CA LYS A 144 -15.33 11.74 -7.32
C LYS A 144 -14.00 11.24 -6.78
N ALA A 145 -12.97 11.20 -7.63
CA ALA A 145 -11.64 10.76 -7.21
C ALA A 145 -11.05 11.67 -6.10
N GLU A 146 -11.25 12.98 -6.22
CA GLU A 146 -10.81 14.00 -5.25
C GLU A 146 -11.35 13.73 -3.84
N HIS A 147 -12.63 13.38 -3.72
CA HIS A 147 -13.25 13.09 -2.42
C HIS A 147 -12.67 11.82 -1.79
N ARG A 148 -12.37 10.80 -2.60
CA ARG A 148 -11.72 9.57 -2.11
C ARG A 148 -10.32 9.84 -1.61
N LEU A 149 -9.55 10.64 -2.34
CA LEU A 149 -8.21 11.06 -1.92
C LEU A 149 -8.25 11.90 -0.64
N ALA A 150 -9.24 12.78 -0.49
CA ALA A 150 -9.45 13.56 0.73
C ALA A 150 -9.77 12.65 1.94
N GLN A 151 -10.67 11.66 1.76
CA GLN A 151 -10.97 10.66 2.79
C GLN A 151 -9.74 9.80 3.13
N PHE A 152 -8.93 9.46 2.12
CA PHE A 152 -7.67 8.75 2.31
C PHE A 152 -6.73 9.56 3.22
N ALA A 153 -6.50 10.83 2.87
CA ALA A 153 -5.66 11.73 3.66
C ALA A 153 -6.18 11.89 5.10
N LEU A 154 -7.49 12.03 5.29
CA LEU A 154 -8.10 12.10 6.63
C LEU A 154 -7.86 10.82 7.44
N THR A 155 -7.99 9.65 6.80
CA THR A 155 -7.71 8.36 7.47
C THR A 155 -6.22 8.24 7.85
N VAL A 156 -5.31 8.72 7.00
CA VAL A 156 -3.88 8.80 7.33
C VAL A 156 -3.61 9.73 8.51
N VAL A 157 -4.30 10.87 8.60
CA VAL A 157 -4.22 11.78 9.77
C VAL A 157 -4.65 11.08 11.05
N PHE A 158 -5.74 10.31 11.04
CA PHE A 158 -6.15 9.54 12.22
C PHE A 158 -5.12 8.48 12.61
N LEU A 159 -4.56 7.75 11.64
CA LEU A 159 -3.51 6.77 11.88
C LEU A 159 -2.26 7.43 12.50
N LEU A 160 -1.83 8.57 11.97
CA LEU A 160 -0.70 9.34 12.50
C LEU A 160 -0.97 9.84 13.92
N THR A 161 -2.18 10.37 14.16
CA THR A 161 -2.59 10.86 15.48
C THR A 161 -2.54 9.75 16.52
N ALA A 162 -3.10 8.57 16.21
CA ALA A 162 -3.05 7.41 17.09
C ALA A 162 -1.60 7.00 17.39
N LYS A 163 -0.74 6.93 16.35
CA LYS A 163 0.69 6.63 16.55
C LYS A 163 1.40 7.67 17.40
N LEU A 164 1.14 8.96 17.20
CA LEU A 164 1.74 10.02 18.02
C LEU A 164 1.32 9.89 19.49
N ILE A 165 0.05 9.56 19.75
CA ILE A 165 -0.44 9.29 21.09
C ILE A 165 0.30 8.08 21.70
N ASP A 166 0.41 6.97 20.97
CA ASP A 166 1.10 5.75 21.45
C ASP A 166 2.58 6.02 21.75
N TYR A 167 3.24 6.82 20.90
CA TYR A 167 4.67 7.12 21.02
C TYR A 167 4.98 8.36 21.87
N ARG A 168 3.97 9.04 22.46
CA ARG A 168 4.14 10.32 23.16
C ARG A 168 5.16 10.27 24.30
N LYS A 169 5.36 9.10 24.93
CA LYS A 169 6.29 8.91 26.04
C LYS A 169 7.59 8.21 25.66
N ARG A 170 7.79 7.86 24.38
CA ARG A 170 8.91 7.02 23.94
C ARG A 170 10.29 7.61 24.25
N TRP A 171 10.39 8.93 24.27
CA TRP A 171 11.62 9.67 24.54
C TRP A 171 11.60 10.36 25.91
N MET A 172 10.62 10.05 26.75
CA MET A 172 10.60 10.52 28.13
C MET A 172 11.58 9.65 28.95
N PRO A 173 12.57 10.24 29.66
CA PRO A 173 13.58 9.51 30.43
C PRO A 173 13.03 8.58 31.52
N ALA A 174 11.74 8.66 31.84
CA ALA A 174 11.12 7.85 32.87
C ALA A 174 9.67 7.50 32.52
N VAL A 175 9.41 6.35 31.90
CA VAL A 175 8.30 5.44 32.26
C VAL A 175 8.64 4.05 31.73
N SER A 176 8.64 3.04 32.61
CA SER A 176 8.71 1.62 32.21
C SER A 176 7.51 1.27 31.30
N PRO A 177 7.68 0.43 30.26
CA PRO A 177 6.56 0.06 29.40
C PRO A 177 5.49 -0.71 30.18
N ILE A 178 4.24 -0.29 30.06
CA ILE A 178 3.08 -1.06 30.53
C ILE A 178 3.03 -2.34 29.69
N ARG A 179 3.13 -3.50 30.37
CA ARG A 179 3.04 -4.85 29.78
C ARG A 179 1.63 -5.13 29.27
#